data_AF-A0A2G1Y421-F1
#
_entry.id   AF-A0A2G1Y421-F1
#
_cell.length_a   1.000
_cell.length_b   1.000
_cell.length_c   1.000
_cell.angle_alpha   90.00
_cell.angle_beta   90.00
_cell.angle_gamma   90.00
#
_symmetry.space_group_name_H-M   'P 1'
#
loop_
_entity.id
_entity.type
_entity.pdbx_description
1 polymer ?
#
loop_
_entity_poly.entity_id
_entity_poly.type
_entity_poly.pdbx_seq_one_letter_code
_entity_poly.pdbx_strand_id
1 'polypeptide(L)'
;MIVVAIIALLAMVAYPSYMDTVRETRRTEGVALMNKVMQAQERHFINNLTYTTDLTDLGFAVAANLPSENGHYQISAAACAGVPTDECINIVATAQGGQAVEGNLGLSSRGVKTGNWED
;
A
#
# COMPACT_ATOMS: atom_id res chain seq x y z
N MET A 1 -35.34 -25.00 -19.67
CA MET A 1 -34.03 -24.32 -19.56
C MET A 1 -34.18 -22.95 -18.88
N ILE A 2 -34.78 -22.89 -17.68
CA ILE A 2 -35.03 -21.63 -16.96
C ILE A 2 -34.01 -21.44 -15.82
N VAL A 3 -33.53 -22.53 -15.22
CA VAL A 3 -32.53 -22.52 -14.14
C VAL A 3 -31.21 -21.87 -14.58
N VAL A 4 -30.73 -22.16 -15.79
CA VAL A 4 -29.50 -21.54 -16.33
C VAL A 4 -29.65 -20.04 -16.52
N ALA A 5 -30.83 -19.58 -16.94
CA ALA A 5 -31.12 -18.15 -17.10
C ALA A 5 -31.14 -17.42 -15.75
N ILE A 6 -31.69 -18.03 -14.71
CA ILE A 6 -31.70 -17.47 -13.34
C ILE A 6 -30.27 -17.44 -12.76
N ILE A 7 -29.48 -18.50 -12.95
CA ILE A 7 -28.08 -18.54 -12.51
C ILE A 7 -27.25 -17.47 -13.22
N ALA A 8 -27.45 -17.26 -14.53
CA ALA A 8 -26.77 -16.22 -15.28
C ALA A 8 -27.11 -14.81 -14.77
N LEU A 9 -28.38 -14.56 -14.40
CA LEU A 9 -28.82 -13.29 -13.84
C LEU A 9 -28.20 -13.01 -12.46
N LEU A 10 -28.19 -14.01 -11.58
CA LEU A 10 -27.60 -13.90 -10.24
C LEU A 10 -26.08 -13.71 -10.29
N ALA A 11 -25.41 -14.39 -11.23
CA ALA A 11 -23.97 -14.25 -11.42
C ALA A 11 -23.56 -12.82 -11.82
N MET A 12 -24.40 -12.09 -12.57
CA MET A 12 -24.09 -10.70 -12.97
C MET A 12 -24.05 -9.72 -11.79
N VAL A 13 -24.82 -9.96 -10.72
CA VAL A 13 -24.85 -9.07 -9.55
C VAL A 13 -23.84 -9.50 -8.49
N ALA A 14 -23.67 -10.81 -8.28
CA ALA A 14 -22.78 -11.33 -7.24
C ALA A 14 -21.29 -11.21 -7.60
N TYR A 15 -20.92 -11.31 -8.88
CA TYR A 15 -19.53 -11.30 -9.32
C TYR A 15 -18.79 -9.96 -9.09
N PRO A 16 -19.33 -8.78 -9.47
CA PRO A 16 -18.64 -7.52 -9.24
C PRO A 16 -18.42 -7.24 -7.74
N SER A 17 -19.44 -7.49 -6.91
CA SER A 17 -19.37 -7.27 -5.46
C SER A 17 -18.28 -8.10 -4.79
N TYR A 18 -18.08 -9.36 -5.21
CA TYR A 18 -17.01 -10.19 -4.66
C TYR A 18 -15.62 -9.63 -5.01
N MET A 19 -15.43 -9.16 -6.24
CA MET A 19 -14.13 -8.62 -6.68
C MET A 19 -13.75 -7.34 -5.91
N ASP A 20 -14.71 -6.51 -5.54
CA ASP A 20 -14.45 -5.31 -4.76
C ASP A 20 -13.96 -5.65 -3.34
N THR A 21 -14.62 -6.60 -2.65
CA THR A 21 -14.17 -7.05 -1.31
C THR A 21 -12.76 -7.66 -1.32
N VAL A 22 -12.40 -8.38 -2.39
CA VAL A 22 -11.04 -8.92 -2.54
C VAL A 22 -10.02 -7.80 -2.73
N ARG A 23 -10.34 -6.77 -3.52
CA ARG A 23 -9.45 -5.62 -3.72
C ARG A 23 -9.26 -4.80 -2.45
N GLU A 24 -10.33 -4.62 -1.67
CA GLU A 24 -10.27 -3.96 -0.36
C GLU A 24 -9.38 -4.74 0.61
N THR A 25 -9.56 -6.07 0.67
CA THR A 25 -8.70 -6.95 1.48
C THR A 25 -7.23 -6.82 1.08
N ARG A 26 -6.91 -6.82 -0.22
CA ARG A 26 -5.54 -6.61 -0.70
C ARG A 26 -4.99 -5.22 -0.38
N ARG A 27 -5.83 -4.18 -0.45
CA ARG A 27 -5.45 -2.82 -0.08
C ARG A 27 -5.09 -2.73 1.39
N THR A 28 -5.92 -3.30 2.27
CA THR A 28 -5.65 -3.30 3.72
C THR A 28 -4.32 -3.97 4.05
N GLU A 29 -3.93 -5.03 3.31
CA GLU A 29 -2.60 -5.64 3.40
C GLU A 29 -1.48 -4.64 3.08
N GLY A 30 -1.61 -3.90 1.97
CA GLY A 30 -0.65 -2.86 1.58
C GLY A 30 -0.55 -1.73 2.60
N VAL A 31 -1.68 -1.24 3.11
CA VAL A 31 -1.75 -0.20 4.14
C VAL A 31 -1.15 -0.69 5.46
N ALA A 32 -1.41 -1.94 5.86
CA ALA A 32 -0.83 -2.53 7.06
C ALA A 32 0.70 -2.61 6.96
N LEU A 33 1.24 -3.03 5.81
CA LEU A 33 2.68 -3.03 5.60
C LEU A 33 3.25 -1.61 5.59
N MET A 34 2.57 -0.65 4.96
CA MET A 34 3.00 0.74 4.91
C MET A 34 3.09 1.36 6.31
N ASN A 35 2.12 1.07 7.18
CA ASN A 35 2.14 1.50 8.58
C ASN A 35 3.31 0.86 9.35
N LYS A 36 3.63 -0.42 9.10
CA LYS A 36 4.82 -1.06 9.69
C LYS A 36 6.11 -0.37 9.29
N VAL A 37 6.24 0.00 8.00
CA VAL A 37 7.41 0.75 7.52
C VAL A 37 7.45 2.14 8.17
N MET A 38 6.32 2.84 8.26
CA MET A 38 6.28 4.18 8.89
C MET A 38 6.68 4.13 10.38
N GLN A 39 6.20 3.14 11.13
CA GLN A 39 6.62 2.96 12.52
C GLN A 39 8.13 2.68 12.63
N ALA A 40 8.68 1.91 11.70
CA ALA A 40 10.12 1.67 11.67
C ALA A 40 10.92 2.93 11.33
N GLN A 41 10.40 3.76 10.41
CA GLN A 41 10.95 5.08 10.07
C GLN A 41 10.95 6.01 11.28
N GLU A 42 9.84 6.11 12.02
CA GLU A 42 9.77 6.92 13.24
C GLU A 42 10.78 6.45 14.29
N ARG A 43 10.92 5.13 14.48
CA ARG A 43 11.95 4.58 15.39
C ARG A 43 13.37 4.92 14.92
N HIS A 44 13.64 4.85 13.62
CA HIS A 44 14.94 5.21 13.05
C HIS A 44 15.22 6.71 13.24
N PHE A 45 14.20 7.56 13.05
CA PHE A 45 14.27 9.00 13.28
C PHE A 45 14.62 9.35 14.73
N ILE A 46 14.03 8.66 15.71
CA ILE A 46 14.35 8.88 17.13
C ILE A 46 15.84 8.63 17.43
N ASN A 47 16.45 7.65 16.76
CA ASN A 47 17.85 7.28 17.01
C ASN A 47 18.86 8.09 16.18
N ASN A 48 18.51 8.46 14.95
CA ASN A 48 19.45 9.04 13.98
C ASN A 48 19.12 10.48 13.58
N LEU A 49 18.00 11.05 14.05
CA LEU A 49 17.50 12.39 13.70
C LEU A 49 17.27 12.60 12.19
N THR A 50 17.17 11.51 11.42
CA THR A 50 16.83 11.52 9.99
C THR A 50 15.99 10.30 9.67
N TYR A 51 15.13 10.40 8.66
CA TYR A 51 14.55 9.24 7.99
C TYR A 51 15.54 8.67 6.98
N THR A 52 15.26 7.46 6.51
CA THR A 52 16.05 6.77 5.48
C THR A 52 15.18 6.46 4.28
N THR A 53 15.78 6.42 3.09
CA THR A 53 15.13 5.88 1.89
C THR A 53 15.46 4.41 1.67
N ASP A 54 16.45 3.89 2.40
CA ASP A 54 16.86 2.50 2.39
C ASP A 54 16.12 1.73 3.48
N LEU A 55 15.21 0.86 3.08
CA LEU A 55 14.44 0.05 4.01
C LEU A 55 15.29 -0.99 4.77
N THR A 56 16.52 -1.30 4.32
CA THR A 56 17.42 -2.21 5.06
C THR A 56 17.91 -1.59 6.37
N ASP A 57 18.08 -0.28 6.43
CA ASP A 57 18.42 0.48 7.65
C ASP A 57 17.33 0.37 8.74
N LEU A 58 16.12 0.00 8.32
CA LEU A 58 14.97 -0.21 9.21
C LEU A 58 14.83 -1.67 9.66
N GLY A 59 15.67 -2.56 9.14
CA GLY A 59 15.64 -4.00 9.40
C GLY A 59 14.79 -4.82 8.41
N PHE A 60 14.45 -4.27 7.24
CA PHE A 60 13.79 -5.04 6.18
C PHE A 60 14.81 -5.75 5.27
N ALA A 61 14.35 -6.77 4.54
CA ALA A 61 15.21 -7.62 3.72
C ALA A 61 15.68 -6.96 2.41
N VAL A 62 15.06 -5.87 1.98
CA VAL A 62 15.35 -5.17 0.71
C VAL A 62 15.36 -3.67 0.93
N ALA A 63 16.16 -2.94 0.14
CA ALA A 63 16.31 -1.48 0.27
C ALA A 63 15.11 -0.71 -0.28
N ALA A 64 14.46 -1.24 -1.32
CA ALA A 64 13.29 -0.67 -1.95
C ALA A 64 12.39 -1.79 -2.49
N ASN A 65 11.15 -1.46 -2.83
CA ASN A 65 10.16 -2.38 -3.39
C ASN A 65 9.88 -3.59 -2.49
N LEU A 66 9.76 -3.36 -1.19
CA LEU A 66 9.42 -4.39 -0.21
C LEU A 66 8.04 -4.98 -0.56
N PRO A 67 7.96 -6.27 -0.93
CA PRO A 67 6.69 -6.87 -1.30
C PRO A 67 5.78 -7.03 -0.08
N SER A 68 4.48 -6.84 -0.29
CA SER A 68 3.45 -7.30 0.64
C SER A 68 3.44 -8.83 0.71
N GLU A 69 2.81 -9.38 1.74
CA GLU A 69 2.79 -10.82 2.01
C GLU A 69 2.34 -11.66 0.79
N ASN A 70 1.33 -11.17 0.07
CA ASN A 70 0.82 -11.78 -1.14
C ASN A 70 1.34 -11.14 -2.45
N GLY A 71 2.28 -10.20 -2.35
CA GLY A 71 2.91 -9.53 -3.51
C GLY A 71 1.97 -8.60 -4.30
N HIS A 72 0.84 -8.20 -3.73
CA HIS A 72 -0.13 -7.29 -4.37
C HIS A 72 0.31 -5.82 -4.33
N TYR A 73 1.18 -5.48 -3.38
CA TYR A 73 1.81 -4.17 -3.28
C TYR A 73 3.31 -4.30 -3.11
N GLN A 74 4.05 -3.30 -3.55
CA GLN A 74 5.47 -3.12 -3.27
C GLN A 74 5.69 -1.76 -2.64
N ILE A 75 6.41 -1.73 -1.52
CA ILE A 75 6.61 -0.50 -0.74
C ILE A 75 8.01 0.06 -0.97
N SER A 76 8.08 1.35 -1.23
CA SER A 76 9.31 2.13 -1.30
C SER A 76 9.22 3.38 -0.43
N ALA A 77 10.37 3.87 0.04
CA ALA A 77 10.47 5.13 0.77
C ALA A 77 11.25 6.14 -0.08
N ALA A 78 10.76 7.38 -0.13
CA ALA A 78 11.40 8.48 -0.86
C ALA A 78 11.28 9.76 -0.04
N ALA A 79 12.23 10.69 -0.22
CA ALA A 79 12.10 12.03 0.34
C ALA A 79 10.81 12.69 -0.15
N CYS A 80 10.19 13.50 0.71
CA CYS A 80 9.04 14.29 0.28
C CYS A 80 9.47 15.35 -0.74
N ALA A 81 8.55 15.75 -1.63
CA ALA A 81 8.87 16.68 -2.71
C ALA A 81 9.39 18.02 -2.17
N GLY A 82 10.65 18.34 -2.47
CA GLY A 82 11.30 19.58 -2.03
C GLY A 82 11.62 19.66 -0.53
N VAL A 83 11.49 18.55 0.20
CA VAL A 83 11.74 18.49 1.64
C VAL A 83 12.77 17.40 1.93
N PRO A 84 13.84 17.70 2.69
CA PRO A 84 14.88 16.74 3.02
C PRO A 84 14.40 15.63 3.97
N THR A 85 15.15 14.52 4.00
CA THR A 85 14.80 13.30 4.77
C THR A 85 14.94 13.46 6.28
N ASP A 86 15.54 14.53 6.77
CA ASP A 86 15.53 14.91 8.19
C ASP A 86 14.21 15.58 8.62
N GLU A 87 13.35 15.95 7.67
CA GLU A 87 12.10 16.65 7.96
C GLU A 87 10.86 15.90 7.45
N CYS A 88 10.99 15.09 6.39
CA CYS A 88 9.87 14.35 5.82
C CYS A 88 10.30 13.14 5.01
N ILE A 89 9.57 12.04 5.18
CA ILE A 89 9.64 10.87 4.32
C ILE A 89 8.26 10.55 3.77
N ASN A 90 8.21 10.14 2.50
CA ASN A 90 7.02 9.66 1.83
C ASN A 90 7.18 8.18 1.52
N ILE A 91 6.25 7.37 2.00
CA ILE A 91 6.20 5.94 1.74
C ILE A 91 5.16 5.72 0.64
N VAL A 92 5.53 4.99 -0.39
CA VAL A 92 4.65 4.69 -1.54
C VAL A 92 4.45 3.20 -1.63
N ALA A 93 3.19 2.77 -1.54
CA ALA A 93 2.75 1.43 -1.89
C ALA A 93 2.33 1.40 -3.36
N THR A 94 3.15 0.77 -4.20
CA THR A 94 2.93 0.60 -5.63
C THR A 94 2.08 -0.63 -5.87
N ALA A 95 0.89 -0.47 -6.44
CA ALA A 95 -0.02 -1.58 -6.70
C ALA A 95 0.52 -2.48 -7.82
N GLN A 96 0.39 -3.80 -7.66
CA GLN A 96 0.89 -4.82 -8.59
C GLN A 96 -0.24 -5.67 -9.16
N GLY A 97 -0.05 -6.18 -10.38
CA GLY A 97 -0.96 -7.13 -11.01
C GLY A 97 -2.42 -6.65 -11.04
N GLY A 98 -3.35 -7.48 -10.59
CA GLY A 98 -4.79 -7.17 -10.56
C GLY A 98 -5.19 -6.00 -9.64
N GLN A 99 -4.27 -5.52 -8.81
CA GLN A 99 -4.48 -4.37 -7.93
C GLN A 99 -4.11 -3.04 -8.63
N ALA A 100 -3.41 -3.07 -9.77
CA ALA A 100 -2.98 -1.86 -10.49
C ALA A 100 -4.15 -0.94 -10.89
N VAL A 101 -5.37 -1.48 -11.00
CA VAL A 101 -6.58 -0.71 -11.26
C VAL A 101 -6.94 0.28 -10.16
N GLU A 102 -6.56 -0.01 -8.91
CA GLU A 102 -6.82 0.87 -7.74
C GLU A 102 -5.79 2.00 -7.63
N GLY A 103 -4.67 1.90 -8.35
CA GLY A 103 -3.56 2.86 -8.31
C GLY A 103 -2.67 2.74 -7.06
N ASN A 104 -1.68 3.61 -7.01
CA ASN A 104 -0.70 3.65 -5.92
C ASN A 104 -1.24 4.42 -4.72
N LEU A 105 -0.76 4.05 -3.53
CA LEU A 105 -1.04 4.76 -2.29
C LEU A 105 0.25 5.38 -1.76
N GLY A 106 0.17 6.58 -1.23
CA GLY A 106 1.30 7.25 -0.60
C GLY A 106 0.92 7.80 0.77
N LEU A 107 1.81 7.65 1.73
CA LEU A 107 1.68 8.16 3.09
C LEU A 107 2.98 8.87 3.48
N SER A 108 2.88 10.17 3.80
CA SER A 108 4.01 10.90 4.37
C SER A 108 4.04 10.82 5.90
N SER A 109 5.22 11.03 6.48
CA SER A 109 5.38 11.14 7.95
C SER A 109 4.61 12.31 8.57
N ARG A 110 4.07 13.21 7.75
CA ARG A 110 3.19 14.31 8.16
C ARG A 110 1.70 13.96 8.08
N GLY A 111 1.37 12.70 7.78
CA GLY A 111 0.00 12.24 7.62
C GLY A 111 -0.65 12.66 6.30
N VAL A 112 0.13 13.18 5.34
CA VAL A 112 -0.41 13.49 4.00
C VAL A 112 -0.59 12.17 3.26
N LYS A 113 -1.84 11.86 2.97
CA LYS A 113 -2.25 10.69 2.19
C LYS A 113 -2.41 11.08 0.72
N THR A 114 -1.91 10.25 -0.18
CA THR A 114 -2.06 10.40 -1.64
C THR A 114 -2.56 9.10 -2.26
N GLY A 115 -3.43 9.18 -3.27
CA GLY A 115 -4.06 8.00 -3.89
C GLY A 115 -5.48 7.74 -3.41
N ASN A 116 -6.02 6.56 -3.76
CA ASN A 116 -7.39 6.17 -3.42
C ASN A 116 -7.46 5.57 -2.01
N TRP A 117 -7.48 6.45 -1.00
CA TRP A 117 -7.71 6.07 0.39
C TRP A 117 -9.21 6.00 0.65
N GLU A 118 -9.67 4.93 1.29
CA GLU A 118 -11.02 4.86 1.83
C GLU A 118 -11.11 5.72 3.09
N ASP A 119 -12.17 6.53 3.18
CA ASP A 119 -12.48 7.45 4.28
C ASP A 119 -12.98 6.72 5.54
#